data_AF-A0A178WBS4-F1
#
_entry.id   AF-A0A178WBS4-F1
#
_cell.length_a   1.000
_cell.length_b   1.000
_cell.length_c   1.000
_cell.angle_alpha   90.00
_cell.angle_beta   90.00
_cell.angle_gamma   90.00
#
_symmetry.space_group_name_H-M   'P 1'
#
loop_
_entity.id
_entity.type
_entity.pdbx_description
1 polymer ?
#
loop_
_entity_poly.entity_id
_entity_poly.type
_entity_poly.pdbx_seq_one_letter_code
_entity_poly.pdbx_strand_id
1 'polypeptide(L)' 'MIKAVDDLRTLNKTLYISPPNNILSMNEMVTLWEKKIGKSLEKTHISEEQILKSIQG' A
#
# COMPACT_ATOMS: atom_id res chain seq x y z
N MET A 1 -10.35 -15.10 -0.66
CA MET A 1 -11.74 -14.82 -0.26
C MET A 1 -12.59 -16.07 -0.10
N ILE A 2 -12.45 -17.08 -0.96
CA ILE A 2 -13.26 -18.32 -0.87
C ILE A 2 -13.20 -18.95 0.53
N LYS A 3 -12.01 -19.05 1.15
CA LYS A 3 -11.85 -19.60 2.52
C LYS A 3 -12.53 -18.81 3.64
N ALA A 4 -12.84 -17.53 3.44
CA ALA A 4 -13.51 -16.72 4.45
C ALA A 4 -15.02 -16.98 4.47
N VAL A 5 -15.63 -17.32 3.32
CA VAL A 5 -17.07 -17.56 3.20
C VAL A 5 -17.50 -18.77 4.05
N ASP A 6 -16.66 -19.80 4.13
CA ASP A 6 -16.96 -21.04 4.87
C ASP A 6 -16.50 -20.98 6.35
N ASP A 7 -15.80 -19.92 6.77
CA ASP A 7 -15.28 -19.79 8.12
C ASP A 7 -16.27 -19.06 9.03
N LEU A 8 -16.96 -19.82 9.88
CA LEU A 8 -17.91 -19.31 10.87
C LEU A 8 -17.33 -18.19 11.77
N ARG A 9 -16.00 -18.13 11.95
CA ARG A 9 -15.33 -17.08 12.75
C ARG A 9 -15.44 -15.70 12.12
N THR A 10 -15.77 -15.63 10.83
CA THR A 10 -15.88 -14.40 10.04
C THR A 10 -17.33 -13.98 9.75
N LEU A 11 -18.32 -14.77 10.18
CA LEU A 11 -19.74 -14.42 10.03
C LEU A 11 -20.05 -13.09 10.73
N ASN A 12 -20.69 -12.17 9.99
CA ASN A 12 -21.03 -10.81 10.45
C ASN A 12 -19.82 -9.98 10.92
N LYS A 13 -18.64 -10.22 10.34
CA LYS A 13 -17.42 -9.45 10.62
C LYS A 13 -16.78 -8.91 9.36
N THR A 14 -16.11 -7.78 9.50
CA THR A 14 -15.20 -7.25 8.48
C THR A 14 -13.83 -7.90 8.64
N LEU A 15 -13.35 -8.56 7.58
CA LEU A 15 -12.02 -9.17 7.56
C LEU A 15 -11.01 -8.21 6.91
N TYR A 16 -9.97 -7.82 7.63
CA TYR A 16 -8.85 -7.06 7.10
C TYR A 16 -7.74 -8.00 6.59
N ILE A 17 -7.30 -7.80 5.35
CA ILE A 17 -6.21 -8.58 4.75
C ILE A 17 -4.95 -7.71 4.73
N SER A 18 -4.12 -7.88 5.77
CA SER A 18 -2.85 -7.17 5.91
C SER A 18 -1.71 -8.17 6.15
N PRO A 19 -1.26 -8.90 5.11
CA PRO A 19 -0.16 -9.85 5.26
C PRO A 19 1.11 -9.09 5.71
N PRO A 20 1.82 -9.55 6.75
CA PRO A 20 2.95 -8.80 7.32
C PRO A 20 4.01 -8.39 6.30
N ASN A 21 4.28 -9.26 5.30
CA ASN A 21 5.28 -9.01 4.27
C ASN A 21 4.84 -7.99 3.19
N ASN A 22 3.57 -7.62 3.17
CA ASN A 22 2.98 -6.71 2.17
C ASN A 22 2.64 -5.34 2.76
N ILE A 23 2.86 -5.14 4.06
CA ILE A 23 2.73 -3.83 4.71
C ILE A 23 4.04 -3.08 4.47
N LEU A 24 4.04 -2.21 3.45
CA LEU A 24 5.23 -1.51 2.99
C LEU A 24 4.96 -0.01 2.87
N SER A 25 5.96 0.79 3.23
CA SER A 25 6.00 2.23 2.93
C SER A 25 6.27 2.48 1.44
N MET A 26 5.99 3.70 0.97
CA MET A 26 6.29 4.11 -0.40
C MET A 26 7.79 3.94 -0.74
N ASN A 27 8.67 4.24 0.23
CA ASN A 27 10.12 4.12 0.04
C ASN A 27 10.56 2.66 -0.15
N GLU A 28 10.00 1.73 0.64
CA GLU A 28 10.28 0.30 0.49
C GLU A 28 9.74 -0.23 -0.84
N MET A 29 8.55 0.19 -1.24
CA MET A 29 7.96 -0.20 -2.53
C MET A 29 8.81 0.29 -3.71
N VAL A 30 9.26 1.55 -3.68
CA VAL A 30 10.16 2.10 -4.71
C VAL A 30 11.49 1.35 -4.72
N THR A 31 12.06 1.03 -3.56
CA THR A 31 13.31 0.27 -3.47
C THR A 31 13.19 -1.12 -4.11
N LEU A 32 12.09 -1.83 -3.85
CA LEU A 32 11.80 -3.12 -4.49
C LEU A 32 11.66 -2.98 -6.01
N TRP A 33 11.04 -1.89 -6.47
CA TRP A 33 10.86 -1.60 -7.89
C TRP A 33 12.19 -1.27 -8.58
N GLU A 34 13.01 -0.40 -7.99
CA GLU A 34 14.36 -0.07 -8.47
C GLU A 34 15.24 -1.32 -8.60
N LYS A 35 15.20 -2.20 -7.60
CA LYS A 35 15.86 -3.51 -7.64
C LYS A 35 15.38 -4.38 -8.80
N LYS A 36 14.07 -4.34 -9.11
CA LYS A 36 13.48 -5.13 -10.20
C LYS A 36 13.87 -4.60 -11.58
N ILE A 37 13.96 -3.29 -11.75
CA ILE A 37 14.30 -2.67 -13.04
C ILE A 37 15.80 -2.44 -13.23
N GLY A 38 16.61 -2.59 -12.17
CA GLY A 38 18.05 -2.37 -12.18
C GLY A 38 18.45 -0.91 -12.40
N LYS A 39 17.56 0.05 -12.08
CA LYS A 39 17.75 1.48 -12.31
C LYS A 39 17.26 2.27 -11.10
N SER A 40 17.96 3.36 -10.81
CA SER A 40 17.51 4.35 -9.82
C SER A 40 16.45 5.25 -10.45
N LEU A 41 15.39 5.54 -9.71
CA LEU A 41 14.36 6.50 -10.09
C LEU A 41 14.65 7.85 -9.42
N GLU A 42 14.28 8.94 -10.10
CA GLU A 42 14.25 10.27 -9.49
C GLU A 42 13.08 10.34 -8.51
N LYS A 43 13.34 10.83 -7.29
CA LYS A 43 12.37 10.87 -6.20
C LYS A 43 12.08 12.32 -5.83
N THR A 44 10.83 12.73 -5.97
CA THR A 44 10.36 14.04 -5.49
C THR A 44 9.48 13.84 -4.28
N HIS A 45 9.84 14.47 -3.16
CA HIS A 45 9.00 14.48 -1.97
C HIS A 45 7.97 15.61 -2.06
N ILE A 46 6.71 15.31 -1.77
CA ILE A 46 5.62 16.27 -1.80
C ILE A 46 5.10 16.41 -0.36
N SER A 47 4.99 17.65 0.14
CA SER A 47 4.44 17.87 1.48
C SER A 47 2.93 17.66 1.51
N GLU A 48 2.39 17.41 2.69
CA GLU A 48 0.93 17.31 2.90
C GLU A 48 0.20 18.57 2.42
N GLU A 49 0.72 19.76 2.73
CA GLU A 49 0.15 21.04 2.30
C GLU A 49 0.07 21.16 0.78
N GLN A 50 1.09 20.69 0.05
CA GLN A 50 1.09 20.70 -1.41
C GLN A 50 0.03 19.74 -1.96
N ILE A 51 -0.16 18.58 -1.33
CA ILE A 51 -1.21 17.61 -1.70
C ILE A 51 -2.61 18.20 -1.41
N LEU A 52 -2.79 18.85 -0.26
CA LEU A 52 -4.07 19.46 0.09
C LEU A 52 -4.44 20.57 -0.89
N LYS A 53 -3.49 21.41 -1.28
CA LYS A 53 -3.69 22.45 -2.30
C LYS A 53 -4.02 21.87 -3.67
N SER A 54 -3.42 20.74 -4.06
CA SER A 54 -3.69 20.13 -5.37
C SER A 54 -5.07 19.45 -5.46
N ILE A 55 -5.61 18.99 -4.33
CA ILE A 55 -6.95 18.39 -4.26
C ILE A 55 -8.05 19.46 -4.21
N GLN A 56 -7.77 20.64 -3.64
CA GLN A 56 -8.79 21.66 -3.35
C GLN A 56 -9.29 22.46 -4.55
N GLY A 57 -8.65 22.38 -5.72
CA GLY A 57 -9.15 22.95 -6.99
C GLY A 57 -9.20 24.48 -7.02
#